data_AF-A0A834W7D1-F1
#
_entry.id   AF-A0A834W7D1-F1
#
_cell.length_a   1.000
_cell.length_b   1.000
_cell.length_c   1.000
_cell.angle_alpha   90.00
_cell.angle_beta   90.00
_cell.angle_gamma   90.00
#
_symmetry.space_group_name_H-M   'P 1'
#
loop_
_entity.id
_entity.type
_entity.pdbx_description
1 polymer ?
#
loop_
_entity_poly.entity_id
_entity_poly.type
_entity_poly.pdbx_seq_one_letter_code
_entity_poly.pdbx_strand_id
1 'polypeptide(L)'
;MVGILISVWVRRELRPFIQHPSVSCVGCGIMGCLGNKGSVSVRFQLHETSFCFVCSHLASGGREGDEKHRNSNVSEIFSRTSFPRGPLLDLPRKILDHDLVILLGDLNYRISLPEETTRLLVERKQWDSLLENDQLRMELMSGSMLRGWHEGEIKFAPTYKYCPNSDMYYGCCYHGKAAEKRRAPAW
;
A
#
# COMPACT_ATOMS: atom_id res chain seq x y z
N MET A 1 13.48 5.43 8.77
CA MET A 1 12.21 4.73 8.53
C MET A 1 12.08 3.64 9.59
N VAL A 2 11.06 3.72 10.46
CA VAL A 2 10.83 2.72 11.51
C VAL A 2 9.49 2.06 11.22
N GLY A 3 9.46 0.72 11.17
CA GLY A 3 8.21 -0.06 11.08
C GLY A 3 7.75 -0.49 9.68
N ILE A 4 8.61 -0.44 8.65
CA ILE A 4 8.33 -1.07 7.34
C ILE A 4 9.39 -2.15 7.12
N LEU A 5 8.94 -3.37 6.81
CA LEU A 5 9.79 -4.53 6.58
C LEU A 5 9.23 -5.32 5.40
N ILE A 6 10.12 -5.74 4.51
CA ILE A 6 9.83 -6.73 3.46
C ILE A 6 10.87 -7.84 3.54
N SER A 7 10.42 -9.08 3.38
CA SER A 7 11.29 -10.25 3.27
C SER A 7 10.87 -11.07 2.05
N VAL A 8 11.84 -11.51 1.26
CA VAL A 8 11.62 -12.30 0.04
C VAL A 8 12.22 -13.68 0.26
N TRP A 9 11.38 -14.71 0.13
CA TRP A 9 11.75 -16.11 0.30
C TRP A 9 11.60 -16.82 -1.03
N VAL A 10 12.62 -17.58 -1.43
CA VAL A 10 12.63 -18.30 -2.70
C VAL A 10 12.78 -19.79 -2.46
N ARG A 11 12.12 -20.59 -3.29
CA ARG A 11 12.33 -22.05 -3.30
C ARG A 11 13.79 -22.35 -3.59
N ARG A 12 14.33 -23.41 -2.98
CA ARG A 12 15.76 -23.76 -3.08
C ARG A 12 16.17 -23.96 -4.53
N GLU A 13 15.32 -24.60 -5.33
CA GLU A 13 15.55 -24.84 -6.77
C GLU A 13 15.68 -23.55 -7.59
N LEU A 14 15.07 -22.44 -7.14
CA LEU A 14 15.10 -21.16 -7.86
C LEU A 14 16.29 -20.28 -7.47
N ARG A 15 16.92 -20.54 -6.32
CA ARG A 15 18.02 -19.72 -5.80
C ARG A 15 19.17 -19.48 -6.81
N PRO A 16 19.64 -20.47 -7.59
CA PRO A 16 20.73 -20.25 -8.55
C PRO A 16 20.39 -19.24 -9.66
N PHE A 17 19.09 -19.01 -9.90
CA PHE A 17 18.59 -18.12 -10.96
C PHE A 17 18.24 -16.73 -10.45
N ILE A 18 18.38 -16.47 -9.14
CA ILE A 18 18.20 -15.14 -8.55
C ILE A 18 19.50 -14.36 -8.72
N GLN A 19 19.43 -13.24 -9.44
CA GLN A 19 20.57 -12.39 -9.72
C GLN A 19 20.31 -10.95 -9.29
N HIS A 20 21.40 -10.25 -8.98
CA HIS A 20 21.43 -8.81 -8.69
C HIS A 20 20.37 -8.32 -7.68
N PRO A 21 20.22 -8.95 -6.49
CA PRO A 21 19.33 -8.42 -5.47
C PRO A 21 19.79 -7.03 -5.02
N SER A 22 18.85 -6.11 -4.86
CA SER A 22 19.14 -4.76 -4.36
C SER A 22 17.95 -4.19 -3.59
N VAL A 23 18.23 -3.27 -2.68
CA VAL A 23 17.24 -2.65 -1.79
C VAL A 23 17.37 -1.14 -1.86
N SER A 24 16.25 -0.45 -1.82
CA SER A 24 16.18 1.02 -1.75
C SER A 24 15.08 1.43 -0.79
N CYS A 25 15.34 2.42 0.06
CA CYS A 25 14.38 2.91 1.06
C CYS A 25 14.09 4.39 0.81
N VAL A 26 12.81 4.77 0.76
CA VAL A 26 12.38 6.17 0.56
C VAL A 26 11.47 6.58 1.70
N GLY A 27 11.87 7.56 2.51
CA GLY A 27 10.98 8.18 3.49
C GLY A 27 10.07 9.22 2.85
N CYS A 28 8.80 9.29 3.30
CA CYS A 28 7.78 10.24 2.84
C CYS A 28 7.14 11.01 4.01
N GLY A 29 7.82 11.08 5.14
CA GLY A 29 7.35 11.79 6.34
C GLY A 29 7.40 13.31 6.19
N ILE A 30 7.22 14.02 7.31
CA ILE A 30 7.40 15.49 7.37
C ILE A 30 8.79 15.84 6.81
N MET A 31 8.85 16.85 5.93
CA MET A 31 10.06 17.25 5.20
C MET A 31 10.70 16.12 4.34
N GLY A 32 9.94 15.11 3.93
CA GLY A 32 10.42 14.03 3.03
C GLY A 32 11.36 13.01 3.69
N CYS A 33 11.56 13.07 5.01
CA CYS A 33 12.45 12.16 5.75
C CYS A 33 11.99 11.85 7.19
N LEU A 34 11.22 12.74 7.83
CA LEU A 34 10.91 12.67 9.25
C LEU A 34 9.55 11.99 9.49
N GLY A 35 9.56 10.74 9.93
CA GLY A 35 8.34 9.99 10.25
C GLY A 35 8.44 8.51 9.91
N ASN A 36 7.29 7.82 9.98
CA ASN A 36 7.17 6.37 9.74
C ASN A 36 6.48 6.02 8.41
N LYS A 37 6.45 6.96 7.46
CA LYS A 37 5.83 6.80 6.13
C LYS A 37 6.88 6.72 5.04
N GLY A 38 6.58 5.97 3.98
CA GLY A 38 7.49 5.75 2.85
C GLY A 38 7.46 4.30 2.38
N SER A 39 8.57 3.82 1.80
CA SER A 39 8.70 2.44 1.33
C SER A 39 10.08 1.80 1.54
N VAL A 40 10.07 0.47 1.61
CA VAL A 40 11.24 -0.38 1.36
C VAL A 40 10.99 -1.15 0.08
N SER A 41 11.83 -0.92 -0.93
CA SER A 41 11.75 -1.54 -2.24
C SER A 41 12.87 -2.56 -2.42
N VAL A 42 12.52 -3.76 -2.87
CA VAL A 42 13.46 -4.85 -3.18
C VAL A 42 13.34 -5.20 -4.66
N ARG A 43 14.46 -5.25 -5.36
CA ARG A 43 14.51 -5.76 -6.73
C ARG A 43 15.49 -6.89 -6.89
N PHE A 44 15.24 -7.74 -7.86
CA PHE A 44 16.12 -8.81 -8.30
C PHE A 44 15.72 -9.24 -9.70
N GLN A 45 16.55 -10.04 -10.34
CA GLN A 45 16.25 -10.72 -11.59
C GLN A 45 16.08 -12.21 -11.31
N LEU A 46 15.04 -12.83 -11.86
CA LEU A 46 14.84 -14.27 -11.87
C LEU A 46 14.88 -14.73 -13.32
N HIS A 47 15.90 -15.51 -13.69
CA HIS A 47 16.23 -15.77 -15.10
C HIS A 47 16.42 -14.46 -15.86
N GLU A 48 15.58 -14.17 -16.85
CA GLU A 48 15.63 -12.94 -17.65
C GLU A 48 14.56 -11.92 -17.25
N THR A 49 13.76 -12.21 -16.21
CA THR A 49 12.67 -11.33 -15.77
C THR A 49 13.06 -10.55 -14.53
N SER A 50 12.94 -9.24 -14.61
CA SER A 50 13.20 -8.31 -13.52
C SER A 50 11.96 -8.07 -12.66
N PHE A 51 12.13 -8.17 -11.34
CA PHE A 51 11.08 -7.98 -10.35
C PHE A 51 11.40 -6.78 -9.46
N CYS A 52 10.38 -5.99 -9.11
CA CYS A 52 10.47 -4.96 -8.09
C CYS A 52 9.27 -5.02 -7.13
N PHE A 53 9.53 -5.36 -5.86
CA PHE A 53 8.55 -5.34 -4.79
C PHE A 53 8.70 -4.04 -4.00
N VAL A 54 7.61 -3.29 -3.83
CA VAL A 54 7.59 -1.98 -3.18
C VAL A 54 6.66 -2.07 -1.97
N CYS A 55 7.22 -2.34 -0.78
CA CYS A 55 6.44 -2.38 0.46
C CYS A 55 6.33 -0.97 1.04
N SER A 56 5.11 -0.44 1.10
CA SER A 56 4.84 0.95 1.45
C SER A 56 3.93 1.09 2.67
N HIS A 57 4.11 2.19 3.39
CA HIS A 57 3.19 2.69 4.41
C HIS A 57 2.94 4.17 4.10
N LEU A 58 1.79 4.46 3.50
CA LEU A 58 1.46 5.80 2.97
C LEU A 58 0.74 6.67 4.00
N ALA A 59 0.59 7.96 3.69
CA ALA A 59 -0.08 8.92 4.55
C ALA A 59 -1.46 8.43 5.03
N SER A 60 -1.62 8.38 6.35
CA SER A 60 -2.91 8.08 6.99
C SER A 60 -3.80 9.31 7.01
N GLY A 61 -5.11 9.11 7.10
CA GLY A 61 -6.07 10.19 7.18
C GLY A 61 -7.35 9.78 6.48
N GLY A 62 -8.49 10.25 6.99
CA GLY A 62 -9.81 9.96 6.45
C GLY A 62 -10.64 11.21 6.23
N ARG A 63 -10.01 12.39 6.21
CA ARG A 63 -10.68 13.62 5.77
C ARG A 63 -10.70 13.64 4.25
N GLU A 64 -11.69 14.33 3.71
CA GLU A 64 -11.75 14.65 2.29
C GLU A 64 -10.44 15.33 1.84
N GLY A 65 -9.84 14.83 0.76
CA GLY A 65 -8.57 15.34 0.25
C GLY A 65 -7.32 14.64 0.79
N ASP A 66 -7.40 13.84 1.87
CA ASP A 66 -6.24 13.13 2.42
C ASP A 66 -5.65 12.11 1.43
N GLU A 67 -6.43 11.65 0.44
CA GLU A 67 -5.97 10.77 -0.65
C GLU A 67 -4.87 11.41 -1.51
N LYS A 68 -4.88 12.74 -1.63
CA LYS A 68 -3.84 13.48 -2.37
C LYS A 68 -2.47 13.33 -1.70
N HIS A 69 -2.41 13.22 -0.38
CA HIS A 69 -1.15 12.97 0.33
C HIS A 69 -0.62 11.56 0.05
N ARG A 70 -1.50 10.56 -0.05
CA ARG A 70 -1.12 9.19 -0.46
C ARG A 70 -0.58 9.16 -1.88
N ASN A 71 -1.29 9.80 -2.82
CA ASN A 71 -0.85 9.93 -4.21
C ASN A 71 0.51 10.65 -4.31
N SER A 72 0.73 11.69 -3.51
CA SER A 72 2.02 12.38 -3.42
C SER A 72 3.13 11.47 -2.89
N ASN A 73 2.86 10.65 -1.86
CA ASN A 73 3.82 9.66 -1.37
C ASN A 73 4.17 8.62 -2.44
N VAL A 74 3.20 8.11 -3.20
CA VAL A 74 3.45 7.17 -4.32
C VAL A 74 4.37 7.81 -5.35
N SER A 75 4.06 9.03 -5.78
CA SER A 75 4.88 9.78 -6.74
C SER A 75 6.32 9.97 -6.25
N GLU A 76 6.47 10.34 -4.98
CA GLU A 76 7.76 10.52 -4.33
C GLU A 76 8.55 9.20 -4.26
N ILE A 77 7.89 8.09 -3.90
CA ILE A 77 8.49 6.75 -3.87
C ILE A 77 8.99 6.36 -5.26
N PHE A 78 8.17 6.51 -6.30
CA PHE A 78 8.54 6.15 -7.68
C PHE A 78 9.69 7.02 -8.20
N SER A 79 9.66 8.31 -7.91
CA SER A 79 10.69 9.26 -8.32
C SER A 79 12.03 9.03 -7.61
N ARG A 80 12.01 8.89 -6.27
CA ARG A 80 13.24 8.83 -5.44
C ARG A 80 13.85 7.45 -5.37
N THR A 81 13.08 6.38 -5.55
CA THR A 81 13.64 5.03 -5.56
C THR A 81 14.64 4.92 -6.70
N SER A 82 15.83 4.43 -6.38
CA SER A 82 16.88 4.16 -7.36
C SER A 82 17.71 2.99 -6.88
N PHE A 83 17.98 2.06 -7.80
CA PHE A 83 18.91 0.96 -7.59
C PHE A 83 20.28 1.28 -8.23
N PRO A 84 21.38 0.69 -7.73
CA PRO A 84 22.72 0.89 -8.27
C PRO A 84 22.82 0.36 -9.70
N ARG A 85 23.70 0.98 -10.49
CA ARG A 85 24.07 0.46 -11.81
C ARG A 85 24.90 -0.81 -11.61
N GLY A 86 24.58 -1.86 -12.36
CA GLY A 86 25.47 -3.02 -12.49
C GLY A 86 26.68 -2.63 -13.34
N PRO A 87 27.88 -3.16 -13.08
CA PRO A 87 29.10 -2.77 -13.79
C PRO A 87 29.10 -3.13 -15.29
N LEU A 88 28.20 -3.98 -15.77
CA LEU A 88 28.21 -4.55 -17.13
C LEU A 88 26.82 -4.73 -17.78
N LEU A 89 25.72 -4.40 -17.10
CA LEU A 89 24.35 -4.69 -17.56
C LEU A 89 23.43 -3.47 -17.39
N ASP A 90 22.54 -3.27 -18.37
CA ASP A 90 21.45 -2.28 -18.36
C ASP A 90 20.32 -2.73 -17.43
N LEU A 91 20.64 -2.89 -16.14
CA LEU A 91 19.68 -3.32 -15.13
C LEU A 91 18.69 -2.19 -14.84
N PRO A 92 17.39 -2.51 -14.64
CA PRO A 92 16.38 -1.55 -14.22
C PRO A 92 16.83 -0.70 -13.03
N ARG A 93 16.67 0.62 -13.15
CA ARG A 93 17.13 1.59 -12.14
C ARG A 93 15.96 2.15 -11.34
N LYS A 94 14.85 2.43 -12.00
CA LYS A 94 13.61 2.92 -11.40
C LYS A 94 12.63 1.77 -11.24
N ILE A 95 11.66 1.98 -10.35
CA ILE A 95 10.61 0.99 -10.05
C ILE A 95 9.93 0.53 -11.35
N LEU A 96 9.50 1.48 -12.19
CA LEU A 96 8.72 1.22 -13.41
C LEU A 96 9.56 0.72 -14.59
N ASP A 97 10.88 0.60 -14.44
CA ASP A 97 11.76 0.04 -15.48
C ASP A 97 11.78 -1.50 -15.43
N HIS A 98 11.18 -2.12 -14.41
CA HIS A 98 11.18 -3.58 -14.23
C HIS A 98 9.99 -4.21 -14.95
N ASP A 99 10.15 -5.46 -15.39
CA ASP A 99 9.11 -6.22 -16.09
C ASP A 99 7.88 -6.47 -15.21
N LEU A 100 8.11 -6.78 -13.93
CA LEU A 100 7.05 -7.04 -12.95
C LEU A 100 7.26 -6.20 -11.70
N VAL A 101 6.29 -5.34 -11.42
CA VAL A 101 6.28 -4.48 -10.24
C VAL A 101 5.10 -4.82 -9.36
N ILE A 102 5.36 -5.00 -8.06
CA ILE A 102 4.35 -5.32 -7.06
C ILE A 102 4.40 -4.25 -5.98
N LEU A 103 3.38 -3.39 -5.93
CA LEU A 103 3.16 -2.42 -4.86
C LEU A 103 2.28 -3.07 -3.79
N LEU A 104 2.73 -3.04 -2.53
CA LEU A 104 2.04 -3.67 -1.42
C LEU A 104 2.27 -2.92 -0.10
N GLY A 105 1.50 -3.25 0.93
CA GLY A 105 1.66 -2.72 2.30
C GLY A 105 0.42 -1.99 2.79
N ASP A 106 0.60 -1.09 3.76
CA ASP A 106 -0.49 -0.25 4.28
C ASP A 106 -0.60 1.04 3.45
N LEU A 107 -1.34 0.93 2.34
CA LEU A 107 -1.57 2.04 1.41
C LEU A 107 -2.50 3.11 1.98
N ASN A 108 -3.22 2.82 3.07
CA ASN A 108 -4.03 3.76 3.84
C ASN A 108 -5.19 4.46 3.09
N TYR A 109 -5.52 4.05 1.87
CA TYR A 109 -6.73 4.50 1.17
C TYR A 109 -7.97 4.12 1.97
N ARG A 110 -9.03 4.92 1.85
CA ARG A 110 -10.25 4.79 2.67
C ARG A 110 -11.47 4.65 1.77
N ILE A 111 -12.58 4.25 2.39
CA ILE A 111 -13.89 4.29 1.74
C ILE A 111 -14.43 5.72 1.79
N SER A 112 -14.77 6.29 0.65
CA SER A 112 -15.36 7.62 0.49
C SER A 112 -16.86 7.63 0.78
N LEU A 113 -17.25 7.08 1.94
CA LEU A 113 -18.62 7.08 2.45
C LEU A 113 -18.67 7.60 3.88
N PRO A 114 -19.83 8.15 4.33
CA PRO A 114 -20.05 8.44 5.74
C PRO A 114 -19.85 7.20 6.61
N GLU A 115 -19.26 7.37 7.80
CA GLU A 115 -18.90 6.24 8.66
C GLU A 115 -20.08 5.31 8.96
N GLU A 116 -21.25 5.87 9.26
CA GLU A 116 -22.46 5.11 9.55
C GLU A 116 -22.85 4.22 8.36
N THR A 117 -22.87 4.78 7.15
CA THR A 117 -23.12 4.05 5.91
C THR A 117 -22.10 2.94 5.70
N THR A 118 -20.80 3.24 5.87
CA THR A 118 -19.72 2.25 5.75
C THR A 118 -19.95 1.08 6.70
N ARG A 119 -20.29 1.35 7.97
CA ARG A 119 -20.54 0.28 8.95
C ARG A 119 -21.76 -0.56 8.60
N LEU A 120 -22.86 0.06 8.18
CA LEU A 120 -24.07 -0.65 7.75
C LEU A 120 -23.80 -1.61 6.58
N LEU A 121 -23.00 -1.17 5.60
CA LEU A 121 -22.62 -2.03 4.46
C LEU A 121 -21.69 -3.17 4.90
N VAL A 122 -20.78 -2.91 5.85
CA VAL A 122 -19.90 -3.94 6.44
C VAL A 122 -20.71 -5.00 7.20
N GLU A 123 -21.68 -4.59 8.03
CA GLU A 123 -22.57 -5.50 8.76
C GLU A 123 -23.39 -6.39 7.82
N ARG A 124 -23.80 -5.84 6.68
CA ARG A 124 -24.52 -6.56 5.62
C ARG A 124 -23.63 -7.34 4.66
N LYS A 125 -22.30 -7.27 4.84
CA LYS A 125 -21.29 -7.88 3.94
C LYS A 125 -21.43 -7.47 2.48
N GLN A 126 -21.85 -6.23 2.24
CA GLN A 126 -22.01 -5.67 0.89
C GLN A 126 -20.68 -5.10 0.38
N TRP A 127 -19.74 -5.99 0.07
CA TRP A 127 -18.37 -5.62 -0.33
C TRP A 127 -18.32 -4.83 -1.64
N ASP A 128 -19.14 -5.19 -2.63
CA ASP A 128 -19.16 -4.51 -3.93
C ASP A 128 -19.50 -3.03 -3.79
N SER A 129 -20.54 -2.70 -3.00
CA SER A 129 -20.94 -1.32 -2.74
C SER A 129 -19.89 -0.51 -1.98
N LEU A 130 -19.11 -1.15 -1.09
CA LEU A 130 -17.97 -0.48 -0.44
C LEU A 130 -16.83 -0.24 -1.43
N LEU A 131 -16.52 -1.23 -2.27
CA LEU A 131 -15.45 -1.17 -3.26
C LEU A 131 -15.70 -0.12 -4.33
N GLU A 132 -16.96 0.11 -4.72
CA GLU A 132 -17.34 1.22 -5.61
C GLU A 132 -16.92 2.59 -5.06
N ASN A 133 -16.75 2.70 -3.74
CA ASN A 133 -16.37 3.93 -3.04
C ASN A 133 -14.94 3.85 -2.46
N ASP A 134 -14.18 2.81 -2.78
CA ASP A 134 -12.81 2.67 -2.33
C ASP A 134 -11.87 3.62 -3.10
N GLN A 135 -11.10 4.41 -2.34
CA GLN A 135 -10.23 5.43 -2.95
C GLN A 135 -9.09 4.83 -3.78
N LEU A 136 -8.54 3.67 -3.41
CA LEU A 136 -7.51 3.03 -4.21
C LEU A 136 -8.11 2.56 -5.54
N ARG A 137 -9.29 1.92 -5.50
CA ARG A 137 -9.99 1.49 -6.71
C ARG A 137 -10.31 2.66 -7.65
N MET A 138 -10.73 3.80 -7.10
CA MET A 138 -10.93 5.02 -7.89
C MET A 138 -9.63 5.51 -8.55
N GLU A 139 -8.50 5.45 -7.85
CA GLU A 139 -7.17 5.79 -8.41
C GLU A 139 -6.71 4.80 -9.49
N LEU A 140 -7.01 3.51 -9.34
CA LEU A 140 -6.72 2.50 -10.36
C LEU A 140 -7.53 2.73 -11.65
N MET A 141 -8.81 3.10 -11.52
CA MET A 141 -9.73 3.28 -12.65
C MET A 141 -9.57 4.64 -13.36
N SER A 142 -9.44 5.72 -12.59
CA SER A 142 -9.52 7.10 -13.10
C SER A 142 -8.39 8.02 -12.62
N GLY A 143 -7.52 7.53 -11.74
CA GLY A 143 -6.41 8.29 -11.20
C GLY A 143 -5.31 8.56 -12.21
N SER A 144 -4.33 9.35 -11.79
CA SER A 144 -3.13 9.64 -12.59
C SER A 144 -1.93 8.81 -12.17
N MET A 145 -1.81 8.49 -10.88
CA MET A 145 -0.61 7.86 -10.31
C MET A 145 -0.59 6.33 -10.46
N LEU A 146 -1.74 5.68 -10.27
CA LEU A 146 -1.86 4.22 -10.28
C LEU A 146 -2.71 3.69 -11.45
N ARG A 147 -2.93 4.52 -12.47
CA ARG A 147 -3.63 4.10 -13.68
C ARG A 147 -2.90 2.95 -14.36
N GLY A 148 -3.64 1.90 -14.70
CA GLY A 148 -3.09 0.72 -15.39
C GLY A 148 -2.46 -0.33 -14.46
N TRP A 149 -2.38 -0.07 -13.15
CA TRP A 149 -2.08 -1.11 -12.17
C TRP A 149 -3.27 -2.06 -12.02
N HIS A 150 -3.00 -3.29 -11.58
CA HIS A 150 -4.02 -4.33 -11.45
C HIS A 150 -4.05 -4.84 -10.02
N GLU A 151 -5.26 -4.91 -9.46
CA GLU A 151 -5.52 -5.47 -8.14
C GLU A 151 -6.43 -6.70 -8.30
N GLY A 152 -6.17 -7.74 -7.50
CA GLY A 152 -7.00 -8.94 -7.48
C GLY A 152 -8.40 -8.67 -6.93
N GLU A 153 -9.34 -9.57 -7.20
CA GLU A 153 -10.71 -9.45 -6.70
C GLU A 153 -10.76 -9.52 -5.15
N ILE A 154 -11.29 -8.49 -4.52
CA ILE A 154 -11.43 -8.41 -3.05
C ILE A 154 -12.74 -9.08 -2.63
N LYS A 155 -12.65 -10.24 -1.96
CA LYS A 155 -13.79 -11.01 -1.41
C LYS A 155 -13.80 -11.09 0.12
N PHE A 156 -12.97 -10.29 0.77
CA PHE A 156 -12.77 -10.31 2.22
C PHE A 156 -13.16 -8.98 2.84
N ALA A 157 -13.48 -8.98 4.14
CA ALA A 157 -13.90 -7.80 4.87
C ALA A 157 -12.77 -6.75 4.98
N PRO A 158 -13.10 -5.46 5.16
CA PRO A 158 -12.11 -4.41 5.43
C PRO A 158 -11.11 -4.79 6.52
N THR A 159 -9.82 -4.51 6.30
CA THR A 159 -8.71 -4.95 7.15
C THR A 159 -8.35 -3.98 8.28
N TYR A 160 -8.93 -2.78 8.27
CA TYR A 160 -8.69 -1.75 9.28
C TYR A 160 -10.03 -1.16 9.76
N LYS A 161 -10.24 -0.77 11.02
CA LYS A 161 -9.41 -0.96 12.22
C LYS A 161 -10.15 -1.87 13.20
N TYR A 162 -9.53 -2.96 13.60
CA TYR A 162 -10.05 -3.86 14.62
C TYR A 162 -9.65 -3.44 16.05
N CYS A 163 -10.45 -3.86 17.02
CA CYS A 163 -10.04 -3.90 18.43
C CYS A 163 -8.93 -4.95 18.59
N PRO A 164 -7.89 -4.70 19.41
CA PRO A 164 -6.85 -5.69 19.65
C PRO A 164 -7.44 -7.02 20.13
N ASN A 165 -6.93 -8.14 19.59
CA ASN A 165 -7.36 -9.50 19.92
C ASN A 165 -8.86 -9.75 19.68
N SER A 166 -9.46 -9.12 18.67
CA SER A 166 -10.87 -9.26 18.34
C SER A 166 -11.15 -9.02 16.86
N ASP A 167 -12.20 -9.66 16.33
CA ASP A 167 -12.77 -9.38 15.01
C ASP A 167 -13.78 -8.21 15.03
N MET A 168 -13.91 -7.52 16.17
CA MET A 168 -14.77 -6.36 16.29
C MET A 168 -14.07 -5.10 15.78
N TYR A 169 -14.74 -4.34 14.92
CA TYR A 169 -14.23 -3.04 14.48
C TYR A 169 -14.22 -2.02 15.63
N TYR A 170 -13.14 -1.24 15.69
CA TYR A 170 -12.98 -0.13 16.61
C TYR A 170 -14.11 0.88 16.42
N GLY A 171 -14.68 1.39 17.52
CA GLY A 171 -15.82 2.32 17.50
C GLY A 171 -17.19 1.66 17.69
N CYS A 172 -17.33 0.34 17.54
CA CYS A 172 -18.56 -0.39 17.89
C CYS A 172 -18.77 -0.54 19.41
N CYS A 173 -17.72 -0.29 20.23
CA CYS A 173 -17.67 -0.71 21.63
C CYS A 173 -17.94 0.39 22.69
N TYR A 174 -18.29 1.63 22.33
CA TYR A 174 -18.42 2.71 23.33
C TYR A 174 -19.87 3.12 23.58
N HIS A 175 -20.51 2.44 24.53
CA HIS A 175 -21.65 2.98 25.27
C HIS A 175 -21.20 4.19 26.10
N GLY A 176 -21.59 5.39 25.68
CA GLY A 176 -21.74 6.54 26.59
C GLY A 176 -20.55 7.48 26.80
N LYS A 177 -19.42 7.35 26.09
CA LYS A 177 -18.40 8.41 26.02
C LYS A 177 -18.28 8.91 24.59
N ALA A 178 -18.36 10.23 24.40
CA ALA A 178 -18.13 10.89 23.11
C ALA A 178 -16.82 10.35 22.53
N ALA A 179 -16.92 9.64 21.41
CA ALA A 179 -15.83 8.82 20.90
C ALA A 179 -14.63 9.71 20.53
N GLU A 180 -13.51 9.52 21.22
CA GLU A 180 -12.21 10.00 20.76
C GLU A 180 -11.89 9.31 19.42
N LYS A 181 -12.23 10.00 18.32
CA LYS A 181 -11.94 9.66 16.92
C LYS A 181 -12.45 8.27 16.51
N ARG A 182 -13.68 8.25 16.02
CA ARG A 182 -14.17 7.10 15.25
C ARG A 182 -13.34 6.91 13.96
N ARG A 183 -13.12 5.65 13.59
CA ARG A 183 -12.37 5.24 12.39
C ARG A 183 -13.26 4.29 11.61
N ALA A 184 -13.74 4.74 10.45
CA ALA A 184 -14.52 3.91 9.55
C ALA A 184 -13.67 2.70 9.08
N PRO A 185 -14.30 1.52 8.90
CA PRO A 185 -13.64 0.39 8.27
C PRO A 185 -13.10 0.72 6.88
N ALA A 186 -11.93 0.19 6.52
CA ALA A 186 -11.29 0.34 5.20
C ALA A 186 -10.37 -0.86 4.91
N TRP A 187 -10.10 -1.11 3.63
CA TRP A 187 -9.08 -2.06 3.20
C TRP A 187 -7.69 -1.44 3.35
#